data_AF-A0A5Q4GMV3-F1
#
_entry.id   AF-A0A5Q4GMV3-F1
#
_cell.length_a   1.000
_cell.length_b   1.000
_cell.length_c   1.000
_cell.angle_alpha   90.00
_cell.angle_beta   90.00
_cell.angle_gamma   90.00
#
_symmetry.space_group_name_H-M   'P 1'
#
loop_
_entity.id
_entity.type
_entity.pdbx_description
1 polymer ?
#
loop_
_entity_poly.entity_id
_entity_poly.type
_entity_poly.pdbx_seq_one_letter_code
_entity_poly.pdbx_strand_id
1 'polypeptide(L)'
;MKMVTPLEIFRAWTNRPRAFPIVQASAARRSVCLLFWWMGLGMLMVVVSCFSSTNVRAESKSDLVPTELNFEPGPEYSDDVRMFQGIPSIEVARNGRLWATWYGGGTGEGPENYVMLSTSFDGGAGWSELKLVIDPPHRASEPALWHDPQGRLWLMWNEYFRAHKQRSHPLLALPEVGPGG
;
A
#
# COMPACT_ATOMS: atom_id res chain seq x y z
N MET A 1 -14.79 8.04 29.29
CA MET A 1 -14.10 7.74 28.02
C MET A 1 -14.90 6.63 27.34
N LYS A 2 -15.72 6.94 26.33
CA LYS A 2 -16.55 5.92 25.65
C LYS A 2 -15.67 5.21 24.61
N MET A 3 -15.48 3.91 24.76
CA MET A 3 -14.82 3.09 23.73
C MET A 3 -15.75 2.98 22.53
N VAL A 4 -15.26 3.39 21.36
CA VAL A 4 -15.94 3.19 20.08
C VAL A 4 -15.67 1.75 19.67
N THR A 5 -16.74 1.00 19.42
CA THR A 5 -16.69 -0.41 19.05
C THR A 5 -16.20 -0.58 17.61
N PRO A 6 -15.58 -1.71 17.25
CA PRO A 6 -15.15 -1.98 15.87
C PRO A 6 -16.28 -1.86 14.83
N LEU A 7 -17.52 -2.17 15.22
CA LEU A 7 -18.70 -2.03 14.35
C LEU A 7 -19.06 -0.56 14.08
N GLU A 8 -18.83 0.33 15.05
CA GLU A 8 -19.05 1.78 14.88
C GLU A 8 -17.99 2.39 13.94
N ILE A 9 -16.76 1.91 14.00
CA ILE A 9 -15.68 2.30 13.07
C ILE A 9 -16.02 1.84 11.64
N PHE A 10 -16.47 0.59 11.48
CA PHE A 10 -16.85 0.06 10.17
C PHE A 10 -18.05 0.80 9.56
N ARG A 11 -19.10 1.08 10.35
CA ARG A 11 -20.24 1.88 9.91
C ARG A 11 -19.87 3.32 9.56
N ALA A 12 -18.94 3.93 10.30
CA ALA A 12 -18.43 5.26 10.00
C ALA A 12 -17.62 5.31 8.68
N TRP A 13 -17.04 4.19 8.25
CA TRP A 13 -16.31 4.07 7.00
C TRP A 13 -17.25 3.83 5.80
N THR A 14 -18.24 2.93 5.92
CA THR A 14 -19.14 2.59 4.81
C THR A 14 -20.21 3.64 4.50
N ASN A 15 -20.58 4.49 5.47
CA ASN A 15 -21.65 5.49 5.32
C ASN A 15 -21.17 6.89 4.93
N ARG A 16 -19.91 7.05 4.50
CA ARG A 16 -19.49 8.35 3.94
C ARG A 16 -20.15 8.55 2.58
N PRO A 17 -20.91 9.64 2.35
CA PRO A 17 -21.37 9.96 1.02
C PRO A 17 -20.15 10.13 0.11
N ARG A 18 -20.07 9.36 -0.98
CA ARG A 18 -19.06 9.54 -2.03
C ARG A 18 -19.38 10.83 -2.78
N ALA A 19 -19.02 11.96 -2.19
CA ALA A 19 -19.01 13.25 -2.88
C ALA A 19 -17.62 13.44 -3.49
N PHE A 20 -17.42 12.89 -4.70
CA PHE A 20 -16.48 13.49 -5.63
C PHE A 20 -17.24 14.60 -6.36
N PRO A 21 -16.91 15.89 -6.17
CA PRO A 21 -17.42 16.90 -7.08
C PRO A 21 -16.77 16.64 -8.44
N ILE A 22 -17.54 16.07 -9.36
CA ILE A 22 -17.29 16.21 -10.79
C ILE A 22 -17.44 17.70 -11.06
N VAL A 23 -16.33 18.41 -11.19
CA VAL A 23 -16.34 19.75 -11.79
C VAL A 23 -16.65 19.54 -13.26
N GLN A 24 -17.94 19.58 -13.57
CA GLN A 24 -18.45 19.72 -14.91
C GLN A 24 -18.05 21.14 -15.35
N ALA A 25 -16.97 21.25 -16.13
CA ALA A 25 -16.58 22.51 -16.74
C ALA A 25 -17.64 22.90 -17.77
N SER A 26 -18.58 23.72 -17.29
CA SER A 26 -19.57 24.45 -18.05
C SER A 26 -18.90 25.26 -19.16
N ALA A 27 -19.36 25.07 -20.39
CA ALA A 27 -19.09 25.96 -21.50
C ALA A 27 -19.66 27.34 -21.20
N ALA A 28 -18.82 28.26 -20.73
CA ALA A 28 -19.18 29.66 -20.59
C ALA A 28 -18.61 30.46 -21.78
N ARG A 29 -19.47 30.67 -22.77
CA ARG A 29 -19.33 31.79 -23.72
C ARG A 29 -19.18 33.09 -22.92
N ARG A 30 -18.16 33.88 -23.22
CA ARG A 30 -18.16 35.31 -22.87
C ARG A 30 -17.78 36.12 -24.10
N SER A 31 -18.76 36.91 -24.52
CA SER A 31 -18.67 37.98 -25.49
C SER A 31 -17.52 38.93 -25.13
N VAL A 32 -16.72 39.29 -26.13
CA VAL A 32 -15.87 40.49 -26.08
C VAL A 32 -16.52 41.51 -27.01
N CYS A 33 -17.02 42.57 -26.38
CA CYS A 33 -17.51 43.76 -27.05
C CYS A 33 -16.37 44.44 -27.84
N LEU A 34 -16.74 44.90 -29.03
CA LEU A 34 -15.97 45.76 -29.90
C LEU A 34 -15.57 47.05 -29.16
N LEU A 35 -14.28 47.38 -29.16
CA LEU A 35 -13.82 48.76 -29.17
C LEU A 35 -12.70 48.88 -30.20
N PHE A 36 -13.11 49.37 -31.37
CA PHE A 36 -12.26 49.83 -32.45
C PHE A 36 -11.53 51.10 -32.03
N TRP A 37 -10.20 51.08 -31.93
CA TRP A 37 -9.37 52.25 -32.19
C TRP A 37 -8.18 51.85 -33.08
N TRP A 38 -8.05 52.63 -34.14
CA TRP A 38 -7.15 52.55 -35.28
C TRP A 38 -5.65 52.65 -34.91
N MET A 39 -4.79 51.84 -35.56
CA MET A 39 -3.64 52.26 -36.39
C MET A 39 -2.62 51.11 -36.58
N GLY A 40 -2.18 50.89 -37.82
CA GLY A 40 -0.86 50.31 -38.14
C GLY A 40 -0.83 48.84 -38.54
N LEU A 41 -0.53 48.60 -39.82
CA LEU A 41 -0.23 47.28 -40.40
C LEU A 41 0.98 46.61 -39.73
N GLY A 42 0.90 45.28 -39.57
CA GLY A 42 2.07 44.42 -39.70
C GLY A 42 2.59 43.80 -38.41
N MET A 43 1.82 42.92 -37.77
CA MET A 43 2.40 41.90 -36.89
C MET A 43 1.63 40.59 -37.06
N LEU A 44 2.23 39.68 -37.83
CA LEU A 44 1.87 38.28 -37.89
C LEU A 44 2.06 37.68 -36.49
N MET A 45 1.00 37.68 -35.68
CA MET A 45 0.95 36.90 -34.45
C MET A 45 0.89 35.43 -34.85
N VAL A 46 2.05 34.80 -34.95
CA VAL A 46 2.15 33.34 -34.84
C VAL A 46 1.77 33.02 -33.40
N VAL A 47 0.48 32.73 -33.17
CA VAL A 47 0.05 32.06 -31.96
C VAL A 47 0.58 30.63 -32.07
N VAL A 48 1.83 30.41 -31.67
CA VAL A 48 2.29 29.07 -31.30
C VAL A 48 1.53 28.73 -30.04
N SER A 49 0.35 28.14 -30.23
CA SER A 49 -0.37 27.49 -29.15
C SER A 49 0.53 26.34 -28.72
N CYS A 50 1.27 26.52 -27.64
CA CYS A 50 1.92 25.45 -26.92
C CYS A 50 0.82 24.52 -26.40
N PHE A 51 0.33 23.62 -27.26
CA PHE A 51 -0.29 22.39 -26.80
C PHE A 51 0.81 21.65 -26.06
N SER A 52 0.88 21.87 -24.75
CA SER A 52 1.57 20.95 -23.86
C SER A 52 0.80 19.64 -23.99
N SER A 53 1.31 18.75 -24.84
CA SER A 53 0.92 17.35 -24.82
C SER A 53 1.20 16.87 -23.40
N THR A 54 0.19 16.86 -22.54
CA THR A 54 0.25 16.04 -21.35
C THR A 54 0.32 14.62 -21.88
N ASN A 55 1.54 14.10 -22.02
CA ASN A 55 1.76 12.68 -22.19
C ASN A 55 1.18 12.02 -20.93
N VAL A 56 -0.09 11.63 -20.99
CA VAL A 56 -0.64 10.64 -20.07
C VAL A 56 0.16 9.38 -20.38
N ARG A 57 1.22 9.16 -19.61
CA ARG A 57 2.04 7.96 -19.72
C ARG A 57 1.10 6.79 -19.48
N ALA A 58 0.91 5.98 -20.52
CA ALA A 58 0.16 4.74 -20.41
C ALA A 58 0.80 3.89 -19.30
N GLU A 59 -0.05 3.48 -18.36
CA GLU A 59 0.29 2.59 -17.25
C GLU A 59 0.91 1.30 -17.82
N SER A 60 2.15 0.98 -17.43
CA SER A 60 2.75 -0.28 -17.82
C SER A 60 2.06 -1.40 -17.05
N LYS A 61 1.48 -2.34 -17.79
CA LYS A 61 0.80 -3.55 -17.30
C LYS A 61 1.65 -4.41 -16.32
N SER A 62 2.94 -4.13 -16.18
CA SER A 62 3.87 -4.73 -15.22
C SER A 62 3.45 -4.51 -13.76
N ASP A 63 2.74 -3.43 -13.45
CA ASP A 63 2.50 -3.00 -12.06
C ASP A 63 1.32 -3.75 -11.40
N LEU A 64 0.81 -4.79 -12.06
CA LEU A 64 -0.41 -5.52 -11.65
C LEU A 64 -0.16 -7.00 -11.31
N VAL A 65 1.08 -7.47 -11.35
CA VAL A 65 1.41 -8.85 -10.96
C VAL A 65 1.45 -8.91 -9.43
N PRO A 66 0.65 -9.77 -8.78
CA PRO A 66 0.74 -9.97 -7.34
C PRO A 66 2.14 -10.44 -6.94
N THR A 67 2.67 -9.90 -5.85
CA THR A 67 3.92 -10.38 -5.25
C THR A 67 3.81 -11.87 -4.94
N GLU A 68 4.82 -12.64 -5.35
CA GLU A 68 4.90 -14.05 -5.01
C GLU A 68 5.18 -14.22 -3.52
N LEU A 69 4.44 -15.12 -2.88
CA LEU A 69 4.59 -15.39 -1.46
C LEU A 69 5.65 -16.47 -1.25
N ASN A 70 6.73 -16.12 -0.55
CA ASN A 70 7.79 -17.06 -0.26
C ASN A 70 7.57 -17.72 1.11
N PHE A 71 7.07 -18.96 1.11
CA PHE A 71 6.84 -19.76 2.32
C PHE A 71 8.05 -20.58 2.78
N GLU A 72 9.16 -20.54 2.02
CA GLU A 72 10.41 -21.21 2.34
C GLU A 72 11.60 -20.22 2.22
N PRO A 73 11.67 -19.19 3.09
CA PRO A 73 12.71 -18.17 2.98
C PRO A 73 14.12 -18.74 3.14
N GLY A 74 15.04 -18.33 2.26
CA GLY A 74 16.43 -18.74 2.30
C GLY A 74 17.31 -17.92 3.26
N PRO A 75 18.61 -18.26 3.36
CA PRO A 75 19.57 -17.58 4.22
C PRO A 75 19.75 -16.09 3.94
N GLU A 76 19.39 -15.62 2.75
CA GLU A 76 19.40 -14.21 2.36
C GLU A 76 18.47 -13.32 3.20
N TYR A 77 17.52 -13.91 3.94
CA TYR A 77 16.64 -13.20 4.88
C TYR A 77 17.00 -13.41 6.35
N SER A 78 18.09 -14.15 6.64
CA SER A 78 18.50 -14.50 8.00
C SER A 78 18.81 -13.27 8.88
N ASP A 79 18.80 -13.47 10.20
CA ASP A 79 19.07 -12.39 11.15
C ASP A 79 20.49 -11.81 10.99
N ASP A 80 21.46 -12.64 10.63
CA ASP A 80 22.88 -12.25 10.51
C ASP A 80 23.15 -11.30 9.33
N VAL A 81 22.29 -11.29 8.31
CA VAL A 81 22.45 -10.44 7.11
C VAL A 81 21.55 -9.19 7.14
N ARG A 82 20.57 -9.15 8.05
CA ARG A 82 19.56 -8.09 8.08
C ARG A 82 20.09 -6.83 8.76
N MET A 83 20.24 -5.75 7.99
CA MET A 83 20.81 -4.49 8.51
C MET A 83 19.78 -3.52 9.11
N PHE A 84 18.49 -3.68 8.79
CA PHE A 84 17.40 -2.82 9.25
C PHE A 84 16.11 -3.59 9.49
N GLN A 85 15.34 -3.18 10.51
CA GLN A 85 14.05 -3.77 10.87
C GLN A 85 13.11 -2.71 11.45
N GLY A 86 11.79 -2.82 11.22
CA GLY A 86 10.81 -1.86 11.71
C GLY A 86 9.36 -2.34 11.70
N ILE A 87 8.51 -1.57 12.40
CA ILE A 87 7.04 -1.69 12.47
C ILE A 87 6.59 -3.13 12.76
N PRO A 88 6.87 -3.63 13.98
CA PRO A 88 6.43 -4.96 14.37
C PRO A 88 4.94 -4.98 14.71
N SER A 89 4.31 -6.13 14.46
CA SER A 89 2.98 -6.49 14.91
C SER A 89 3.01 -7.93 15.43
N ILE A 90 2.29 -8.19 16.53
CA ILE A 90 2.21 -9.50 17.16
C ILE A 90 0.76 -9.79 17.55
N GLU A 91 0.29 -11.01 17.30
CA GLU A 91 -1.05 -11.47 17.67
C GLU A 91 -1.02 -12.91 18.17
N VAL A 92 -1.99 -13.26 19.00
CA VAL A 92 -2.21 -14.64 19.47
C VAL A 92 -3.31 -15.27 18.61
N ALA A 93 -3.01 -16.37 17.93
CA ALA A 93 -4.01 -17.16 17.24
C ALA A 93 -4.93 -17.90 18.23
N ARG A 94 -6.09 -18.36 17.77
CA ARG A 94 -7.10 -19.05 18.61
C ARG A 94 -6.56 -20.27 19.34
N ASN A 95 -5.56 -20.94 18.77
CA ASN A 95 -4.89 -22.09 19.35
C ASN A 95 -3.79 -21.73 20.37
N GLY A 96 -3.62 -20.45 20.71
CA GLY A 96 -2.61 -19.95 21.64
C GLY A 96 -1.23 -19.70 21.02
N ARG A 97 -1.05 -20.01 19.73
CA ARG A 97 0.19 -19.75 18.99
C ARG A 97 0.39 -18.25 18.79
N LEU A 98 1.60 -17.75 19.05
CA LEU A 98 1.98 -16.38 18.72
C LEU A 98 2.40 -16.29 17.26
N TRP A 99 2.01 -15.20 16.61
CA TRP A 99 2.49 -14.80 15.30
C TRP A 99 3.05 -13.40 15.39
N ALA A 100 4.27 -13.19 14.90
CA ALA A 100 4.90 -11.88 14.81
C ALA A 100 5.27 -11.58 13.37
N THR A 101 4.99 -10.36 12.94
CA THR A 101 5.38 -9.83 11.63
C THR A 101 6.09 -8.50 11.81
N TRP A 102 7.01 -8.21 10.91
CA TRP A 102 7.73 -6.95 10.82
C TRP A 102 8.26 -6.81 9.40
N TYR A 103 8.86 -5.67 9.08
CA TYR A 103 9.59 -5.53 7.84
C TYR A 103 11.06 -5.30 8.12
N GLY A 104 11.90 -5.62 7.14
CA GLY A 104 13.33 -5.40 7.19
C GLY A 104 13.89 -5.15 5.81
N GLY A 105 15.20 -5.36 5.64
CA GLY A 105 15.88 -5.20 4.36
C GLY A 105 16.49 -3.83 4.14
N GLY A 106 17.49 -3.77 3.25
CA GLY A 106 18.31 -2.58 3.03
C GLY A 106 18.94 -2.05 4.32
N THR A 107 19.30 -0.75 4.32
CA THR A 107 19.92 -0.08 5.49
C THR A 107 18.96 0.87 6.21
N GLY A 108 17.66 0.83 5.92
CA GLY A 108 16.67 1.79 6.43
C GLY A 108 15.29 1.60 5.81
N GLU A 109 14.43 2.61 5.96
CA GLU A 109 13.07 2.66 5.42
C GLU A 109 13.05 2.91 3.89
N GLY A 110 13.63 1.98 3.12
CA GLY A 110 13.94 2.13 1.71
C GLY A 110 13.12 1.24 0.77
N PRO A 111 13.37 1.32 -0.55
CA PRO A 111 12.72 0.48 -1.55
C PRO A 111 13.02 -1.01 -1.40
N GLU A 112 14.14 -1.35 -0.75
CA GLU A 112 14.61 -2.72 -0.50
C GLU A 112 13.89 -3.39 0.69
N ASN A 113 12.80 -2.81 1.19
CA ASN A 113 12.10 -3.41 2.33
C ASN A 113 11.17 -4.55 1.90
N TYR A 114 11.21 -5.62 2.69
CA TYR A 114 10.35 -6.79 2.58
C TYR A 114 9.65 -7.06 3.91
N VAL A 115 8.48 -7.69 3.85
CA VAL A 115 7.70 -8.11 5.02
C VAL A 115 8.00 -9.56 5.36
N MET A 116 8.03 -9.88 6.64
CA MET A 116 8.42 -11.19 7.16
C MET A 116 7.53 -11.61 8.32
N LEU A 117 7.41 -12.92 8.53
CA LEU A 117 6.53 -13.53 9.52
C LEU A 117 7.23 -14.70 10.24
N SER A 118 7.13 -14.74 11.57
CA SER A 118 7.59 -15.86 12.40
C SER A 118 6.52 -16.23 13.44
N THR A 119 6.63 -17.42 14.02
CA THR A 119 5.68 -17.93 15.01
C THR A 119 6.38 -18.55 16.21
N SER A 120 5.68 -18.53 17.36
CA SER A 120 6.07 -19.23 18.58
C SER A 120 4.91 -20.08 19.10
N PHE A 121 5.21 -21.31 19.52
CA PHE A 121 4.24 -22.22 20.13
C PHE A 121 4.36 -22.32 21.66
N ASP A 122 5.37 -21.70 22.25
CA ASP A 122 5.75 -21.82 23.66
C ASP A 122 5.66 -20.50 24.42
N GLY A 123 4.71 -19.64 24.01
CA GLY A 123 4.47 -18.35 24.66
C GLY A 123 5.58 -17.32 24.43
N GLY A 124 6.37 -17.49 23.38
CA GLY A 124 7.45 -16.56 22.99
C GLY A 124 8.81 -16.91 23.58
N ALA A 125 8.96 -18.06 24.24
CA ALA A 125 10.25 -18.53 24.75
C ALA A 125 11.21 -18.92 23.61
N GLY A 126 10.66 -19.46 22.52
CA GLY A 126 11.35 -19.76 21.28
C GLY A 126 10.54 -19.30 20.07
N TRP A 127 11.24 -18.92 19.00
CA TRP A 127 10.66 -18.49 17.73
C TRP A 127 11.15 -19.39 16.60
N SER A 128 10.30 -19.60 15.61
CA SER A 128 10.69 -20.32 14.40
C SER A 128 11.59 -19.46 13.51
N GLU A 129 12.30 -20.12 12.59
CA GLU A 129 12.72 -19.48 11.34
C GLU A 129 11.53 -18.81 10.63
N LEU A 130 11.82 -17.91 9.68
CA LEU A 130 10.79 -17.19 8.95
C LEU A 130 9.85 -18.16 8.22
N LYS A 131 8.55 -18.01 8.45
CA LYS A 131 7.48 -18.82 7.84
C LYS A 131 6.98 -18.23 6.53
N LEU A 132 7.20 -16.93 6.33
CA LEU A 132 6.80 -16.21 5.12
C LEU A 132 7.69 -14.99 4.96
N VAL A 133 8.10 -14.74 3.72
CA VAL A 133 8.66 -13.47 3.27
C VAL A 133 7.87 -12.97 2.06
N ILE A 134 7.62 -11.67 2.03
CA ILE A 134 6.99 -10.93 0.93
C ILE A 134 7.98 -9.87 0.49
N ASP A 135 8.72 -10.18 -0.58
CA ASP A 135 9.80 -9.35 -1.13
C ASP A 135 9.52 -9.02 -2.60
N PRO A 136 8.72 -7.97 -2.88
CA PRO A 136 8.51 -7.51 -4.24
C PRO A 136 9.77 -6.81 -4.78
N PRO A 137 9.88 -6.58 -6.10
CA PRO A 137 10.91 -5.69 -6.68
C PRO A 137 10.74 -4.21 -6.29
N HIS A 138 9.75 -3.90 -5.47
CA HIS A 138 9.43 -2.61 -4.88
C HIS A 138 9.18 -2.79 -3.39
N ARG A 139 8.98 -1.70 -2.66
CA ARG A 139 8.87 -1.75 -1.20
C ARG A 139 7.63 -2.51 -0.74
N ALA A 140 7.79 -3.47 0.16
CA ALA A 140 6.75 -3.95 1.07
C ALA A 140 7.02 -3.42 2.50
N SER A 141 6.00 -2.85 3.16
CA SER A 141 6.13 -2.37 4.54
C SER A 141 4.79 -2.28 5.26
N GLU A 142 4.80 -1.76 6.50
CA GLU A 142 3.61 -1.57 7.33
C GLU A 142 2.81 -2.87 7.58
N PRO A 143 3.46 -3.97 7.99
CA PRO A 143 2.72 -5.20 8.19
C PRO A 143 1.83 -5.11 9.44
N ALA A 144 0.65 -5.70 9.34
CA ALA A 144 -0.30 -5.77 10.44
C ALA A 144 -0.94 -7.15 10.50
N LEU A 145 -1.00 -7.71 11.72
CA LEU A 145 -1.79 -8.88 12.02
C LEU A 145 -3.17 -8.44 12.54
N TRP A 146 -4.21 -9.12 12.09
CA TRP A 146 -5.59 -8.79 12.47
C TRP A 146 -6.49 -10.02 12.50
N HIS A 147 -7.36 -10.09 13.51
CA HIS A 147 -8.41 -11.11 13.62
C HIS A 147 -9.71 -10.62 13.00
N ASP A 148 -10.28 -11.42 12.09
CA ASP A 148 -11.61 -11.14 11.60
C ASP A 148 -12.73 -11.52 12.60
N PRO A 149 -14.00 -11.17 12.34
CA PRO A 149 -15.10 -11.54 13.23
C PRO A 149 -15.33 -13.05 13.37
N GLN A 150 -14.82 -13.87 12.44
CA GLN A 150 -14.80 -15.33 12.52
C GLN A 150 -13.55 -15.83 13.28
N GLY A 151 -12.68 -14.91 13.69
CA GLY A 151 -11.37 -15.05 14.33
C GLY A 151 -10.36 -15.88 13.55
N ARG A 152 -10.41 -15.76 12.21
CA ARG A 152 -9.25 -16.10 11.38
C ARG A 152 -8.21 -15.00 11.54
N LEU A 153 -6.94 -15.38 11.61
CA LEU A 153 -5.82 -14.46 11.67
C LEU A 153 -5.35 -14.13 10.24
N TRP A 154 -5.24 -12.83 9.98
CA TRP A 154 -4.84 -12.28 8.69
C TRP A 154 -3.52 -11.53 8.81
N LEU A 155 -2.65 -11.69 7.82
CA LEU A 155 -1.53 -10.80 7.56
C LEU A 155 -1.92 -9.79 6.47
N MET A 156 -1.67 -8.51 6.73
CA MET A 156 -1.85 -7.39 5.81
C MET A 156 -0.54 -6.62 5.69
N TRP A 157 -0.28 -6.03 4.52
CA TRP A 157 0.89 -5.18 4.26
C TRP A 157 0.59 -4.14 3.18
N ASN A 158 1.47 -3.15 3.07
CA ASN A 158 1.45 -2.16 2.00
C ASN A 158 2.55 -2.43 0.98
N GLU A 159 2.25 -2.20 -0.29
CA GLU A 159 3.23 -2.20 -1.36
C GLU A 159 3.31 -0.81 -2.00
N TYR A 160 4.53 -0.33 -2.25
CA TYR A 160 4.79 1.02 -2.77
C TYR A 160 5.43 0.94 -4.15
N PHE A 161 4.59 1.09 -5.17
CA PHE A 161 5.02 1.16 -6.57
C PHE A 161 5.65 2.53 -6.85
N ARG A 162 6.70 2.58 -7.69
CA ARG A 162 7.34 3.82 -8.14
C ARG A 162 6.46 4.60 -9.14
N ALA A 163 5.32 5.11 -8.67
CA ALA A 163 4.52 6.15 -9.31
C ALA A 163 3.49 6.75 -8.33
N HIS A 164 3.93 7.40 -7.25
CA HIS A 164 3.09 8.23 -6.35
C HIS A 164 1.73 7.63 -5.87
N LYS A 165 1.55 6.31 -5.87
CA LYS A 165 0.31 5.65 -5.46
C LYS A 165 0.63 4.46 -4.57
N GLN A 166 0.24 4.56 -3.31
CA GLN A 166 0.18 3.43 -2.37
C GLN A 166 -0.92 2.48 -2.81
N ARG A 167 -0.65 1.17 -2.79
CA ARG A 167 -1.68 0.15 -2.96
C ARG A 167 -1.61 -0.82 -1.79
N SER A 168 -2.70 -0.93 -1.04
CA SER A 168 -2.85 -1.97 -0.03
C SER A 168 -3.29 -3.26 -0.72
N HIS A 169 -2.53 -4.34 -0.53
CA HIS A 169 -2.82 -5.66 -1.12
C HIS A 169 -3.63 -6.53 -0.14
N PRO A 170 -4.44 -7.48 -0.63
CA PRO A 170 -5.38 -8.19 0.21
C PRO A 170 -4.72 -9.43 0.85
N LEU A 171 -4.67 -9.41 2.19
CA LEU A 171 -5.15 -10.47 3.07
C LEU A 171 -4.69 -11.91 2.73
N LEU A 172 -3.66 -12.39 3.43
CA LEU A 172 -3.36 -13.82 3.52
C LEU A 172 -3.94 -14.39 4.83
N ALA A 173 -4.79 -15.42 4.73
CA ALA A 173 -5.23 -16.18 5.90
C ALA A 173 -4.10 -17.10 6.34
N LEU A 174 -3.67 -16.99 7.60
CA LEU A 174 -2.61 -17.84 8.13
C LEU A 174 -3.17 -19.24 8.45
N PRO A 175 -2.51 -20.33 8.01
CA PRO A 175 -2.94 -21.66 8.36
C PRO A 175 -2.79 -21.90 9.87
N GLU A 176 -3.74 -22.63 10.47
CA GLU A 176 -3.55 -23.17 11.82
C GLU A 176 -2.55 -24.34 11.75
N VAL A 177 -1.26 -24.03 11.81
CA VAL A 177 -0.24 -25.09 11.86
C VAL A 177 -0.22 -25.68 13.27
N GLY A 178 -0.47 -26.99 13.34
CA GLY A 178 -0.44 -27.77 14.58
C GLY A 178 0.92 -27.72 15.29
N PRO A 179 1.09 -28.38 16.44
CA PRO A 179 2.29 -28.25 17.28
C PRO A 179 3.62 -28.77 16.68
N GLY A 180 3.71 -29.05 15.38
CA GLY A 180 4.87 -29.72 14.76
C GLY A 180 5.26 -29.22 13.38
N GLY A 181 4.89 -27.99 12.99
CA GLY A 181 5.24 -27.40 11.69
C GLY A 181 5.54 -25.92 11.77
#